data_AF-A0A7S1XFY8-F1
#
_entry.id   AF-A0A7S1XFY8-F1
#
_cell.length_a   1.000
_cell.length_b   1.000
_cell.length_c   1.000
_cell.angle_alpha   90.00
_cell.angle_beta   90.00
_cell.angle_gamma   90.00
#
_symmetry.space_group_name_H-M   'P 1'
#
loop_
_entity.id
_entity.type
_entity.pdbx_description
1 polymer ?
#
loop_
_entity_poly.entity_id
_entity_poly.type
_entity_poly.pdbx_seq_one_letter_code
_entity_poly.pdbx_strand_id
1 'polypeptide(L)'
;DHVHRFILIKLLHRNTKLHSRRHLRLNRVGALFRETNCQVSFVSIISPNCLPTMIPTLEELVAKSTVDTVKDGGAMLEALAKTDAAQAEHMRQERVIVVDTKDVPVGTAHKGTAHFAANGLPLHRAFSVFWFNSDGNLLLQRRALEKATFPGYWTNTCCSHPLLRPDEYYPNSDLVRGIQNAAIRIPRT
;
A
#
# COMPACT_ATOMS: atom_id res chain seq x y z
N ASP A 1 -12.39 14.05 -1.81
CA ASP A 1 -11.73 13.36 -2.94
C ASP A 1 -10.43 12.71 -2.49
N HIS A 2 -10.28 11.40 -2.72
CA HIS A 2 -9.19 10.60 -2.14
C HIS A 2 -7.87 10.78 -2.89
N VAL A 3 -6.83 11.16 -2.15
CA VAL A 3 -5.55 11.67 -2.67
C VAL A 3 -4.52 10.52 -2.84
N HIS A 4 -4.88 9.46 -3.55
CA HIS A 4 -3.99 8.29 -3.76
C HIS A 4 -3.60 8.14 -5.23
N ARG A 5 -2.35 7.77 -5.50
CA ARG A 5 -1.94 7.17 -6.79
C ARG A 5 -1.79 5.66 -6.60
N PHE A 6 -2.70 4.89 -7.18
CA PHE A 6 -2.66 3.44 -7.10
C PHE A 6 -1.85 2.83 -8.23
N ILE A 7 -0.92 1.95 -7.86
CA ILE A 7 -0.31 1.01 -8.78
C ILE A 7 -1.12 -0.29 -8.72
N LEU A 8 -1.62 -0.74 -9.87
CA LEU A 8 -2.48 -1.91 -9.96
C LEU A 8 -1.66 -3.18 -10.21
N ILE A 9 -1.87 -4.19 -9.38
CA ILE A 9 -1.21 -5.49 -9.49
C ILE A 9 -2.27 -6.55 -9.72
N LYS A 10 -2.17 -7.25 -10.84
CA LYS A 10 -2.99 -8.43 -11.12
C LYS A 10 -2.17 -9.69 -10.84
N LEU A 11 -2.67 -10.54 -9.97
CA LEU A 11 -2.11 -11.87 -9.68
C LEU A 11 -3.02 -12.94 -10.27
N LEU A 12 -2.45 -13.83 -11.08
CA LEU A 12 -3.14 -14.99 -11.64
C LEU A 12 -2.54 -16.27 -11.06
N HIS A 13 -3.34 -17.10 -10.40
CA HIS A 13 -2.87 -18.39 -9.88
C HIS A 13 -2.71 -19.41 -11.02
N ARG A 14 -1.51 -19.99 -11.20
CA ARG A 14 -1.28 -21.08 -12.16
C ARG A 14 -1.33 -22.43 -11.44
N ASN A 15 -2.32 -23.24 -11.79
CA ASN A 15 -2.41 -24.69 -11.59
C ASN A 15 -1.83 -25.25 -10.28
N THR A 16 -2.65 -25.23 -9.22
CA THR A 16 -2.86 -26.40 -8.34
C THR A 16 -4.29 -26.31 -7.81
N LYS A 17 -4.99 -27.44 -7.66
CA LYS A 17 -6.27 -27.49 -6.96
C LYS A 17 -6.04 -26.97 -5.55
N LEU A 18 -6.39 -25.71 -5.27
CA LEU A 18 -6.48 -25.20 -3.90
C LEU A 18 -7.66 -25.95 -3.26
N HIS A 19 -7.36 -27.12 -2.71
CA HIS A 19 -8.38 -28.01 -2.20
C HIS A 19 -9.12 -27.32 -1.05
N SER A 20 -10.42 -27.18 -1.27
CA SER A 20 -11.46 -26.83 -0.31
C SER A 20 -11.63 -25.35 0.03
N ARG A 21 -12.90 -24.95 0.03
CA ARG A 21 -13.51 -23.64 0.34
C ARG A 21 -13.25 -23.12 1.76
N ARG A 22 -12.11 -23.43 2.40
CA ARG A 22 -11.80 -22.97 3.75
C ARG A 22 -10.95 -21.71 3.71
N HIS A 23 -11.65 -20.57 3.73
CA HIS A 23 -11.17 -19.29 4.27
C HIS A 23 -9.68 -19.02 4.04
N LEU A 24 -9.35 -18.47 2.87
CA LEU A 24 -8.16 -17.62 2.76
C LEU A 24 -8.41 -16.38 3.63
N ARG A 25 -8.12 -16.49 4.94
CA ARG A 25 -7.99 -15.32 5.80
C ARG A 25 -6.85 -14.46 5.22
N LEU A 26 -7.03 -13.14 5.22
CA LEU A 26 -6.09 -12.08 4.79
C LEU A 26 -4.61 -12.38 5.07
N ASN A 27 -4.35 -13.13 6.14
CA ASN A 27 -3.07 -13.66 6.61
C ASN A 27 -2.21 -14.41 5.57
N ARG A 28 -2.69 -14.62 4.33
CA ARG A 28 -1.95 -15.29 3.25
C ARG A 28 -1.65 -14.42 2.03
N VAL A 29 -2.00 -13.13 1.94
CA VAL A 29 -1.65 -12.33 0.74
C VAL A 29 -0.13 -12.30 0.51
N GLY A 30 0.67 -12.02 1.54
CA GLY A 30 2.13 -12.15 1.44
C GLY A 30 2.61 -13.60 1.18
N ALA A 31 1.82 -14.62 1.50
CA ALA A 31 2.08 -16.00 1.09
C ALA A 31 1.77 -16.23 -0.40
N LEU A 32 0.73 -15.60 -0.97
CA LEU A 32 0.42 -15.64 -2.41
C LEU A 32 1.54 -15.02 -3.26
N PHE A 33 2.27 -14.03 -2.73
CA PHE A 33 3.47 -13.47 -3.36
C PHE A 33 4.72 -14.35 -3.17
N ARG A 34 4.79 -15.16 -2.10
CA ARG A 34 5.91 -16.08 -1.81
C ARG A 34 5.77 -17.44 -2.50
N GLU A 35 4.53 -17.91 -2.69
CA GLU A 35 4.22 -19.13 -3.42
C GLU A 35 4.41 -18.86 -4.92
N THR A 36 5.52 -19.40 -5.45
CA THR A 36 6.10 -19.15 -6.79
C THR A 36 5.22 -19.55 -7.99
N ASN A 37 3.95 -19.91 -7.79
CA ASN A 37 3.01 -20.32 -8.83
C ASN A 37 1.99 -19.23 -9.23
N CYS A 38 2.07 -18.02 -8.68
CA CYS A 38 1.25 -16.90 -9.17
C CYS A 38 1.99 -16.15 -10.29
N GLN A 39 1.39 -16.07 -11.48
CA GLN A 39 1.85 -15.16 -12.52
C GLN A 39 1.48 -13.73 -12.09
N VAL A 40 2.50 -12.94 -11.76
CA VAL A 40 2.34 -11.51 -11.49
C VAL A 40 2.28 -10.78 -12.82
N SER A 41 1.12 -10.21 -13.15
CA SER A 41 0.95 -9.33 -14.31
C SER A 41 0.73 -7.92 -13.79
N PHE A 42 1.73 -7.06 -13.99
CA PHE A 42 1.65 -5.68 -13.57
C PHE A 42 0.85 -4.87 -14.59
N VAL A 43 -0.13 -4.11 -14.10
CA VAL A 43 -0.79 -3.07 -14.88
C VAL A 43 -0.31 -1.74 -14.32
N SER A 44 0.90 -1.34 -14.72
CA SER A 44 1.36 0.01 -14.40
C SER A 44 0.49 1.01 -15.17
N ILE A 45 -0.13 1.95 -14.45
CA ILE A 45 -0.76 3.13 -15.06
C ILE A 45 0.30 4.19 -15.41
N ILE A 46 1.54 4.02 -14.94
CA ILE A 46 2.65 4.90 -15.27
C ILE A 46 3.31 4.32 -16.51
N SER A 47 3.14 5.00 -17.64
CA SER A 47 3.89 4.72 -18.87
C SER A 47 5.38 4.64 -18.53
N PRO A 48 6.13 3.61 -19.01
CA PRO A 48 7.58 3.50 -18.81
C PRO A 48 8.34 4.77 -19.23
N ASN A 49 7.77 5.54 -20.17
CA ASN A 49 8.33 6.79 -20.68
C ASN A 49 8.05 8.02 -19.78
N CYS A 50 7.34 7.84 -18.66
CA CYS A 50 7.07 8.89 -17.67
C CYS A 50 7.95 8.79 -16.41
N LEU A 51 8.89 7.84 -16.37
CA LEU A 51 9.86 7.79 -15.27
C LEU A 51 10.81 9.00 -15.39
N PRO A 52 10.87 9.90 -14.40
CA PRO A 52 11.79 11.03 -14.46
C PRO A 52 13.23 10.52 -14.50
N THR A 53 14.08 11.18 -15.28
CA THR A 53 15.50 10.84 -15.45
C THR A 53 16.33 11.00 -14.18
N MET A 54 15.78 11.63 -13.13
CA MET A 54 16.35 11.66 -11.77
C MET A 54 15.23 11.47 -10.75
N ILE A 55 15.22 10.31 -10.10
CA ILE A 55 14.36 10.01 -8.95
C ILE A 55 15.19 10.25 -7.68
N PRO A 56 14.66 10.98 -6.67
CA PRO A 56 15.41 11.27 -5.47
C PRO A 56 15.86 10.00 -4.72
N THR A 57 17.00 10.06 -4.03
CA THR A 57 17.42 8.97 -3.16
C THR A 57 16.56 8.89 -1.90
N LEU A 58 16.65 7.77 -1.17
CA LEU A 58 15.97 7.63 0.11
C LEU A 58 16.41 8.74 1.10
N GLU A 59 17.70 9.05 1.14
CA GLU A 59 18.28 10.10 2.00
C GLU A 59 17.75 11.48 1.63
N GLU A 60 17.64 11.78 0.33
CA GLU A 60 17.07 13.03 -0.16
C GLU A 60 15.59 13.18 0.18
N LEU A 61 14.81 12.10 0.10
CA LEU A 61 13.39 12.13 0.51
C LEU A 61 13.22 12.29 2.02
N VAL A 62 14.08 11.66 2.81
CA VAL A 62 14.09 11.82 4.28
C VAL A 62 14.44 13.27 4.64
N ALA A 63 15.45 13.86 4.01
CA ALA A 63 15.85 15.25 4.23
C ALA A 63 14.75 16.26 3.82
N LYS A 64 13.93 15.90 2.83
CA LYS A 64 12.77 16.68 2.38
C LYS A 64 11.48 16.36 3.15
N SER A 65 11.55 15.82 4.37
CA SER A 65 10.35 15.50 5.18
C SER A 65 9.54 16.76 5.48
N THR A 66 8.63 17.08 4.59
CA THR A 66 7.94 18.37 4.50
C THR A 66 6.56 18.34 5.15
N VAL A 67 6.18 17.23 5.80
CA VAL A 67 4.80 17.05 6.30
C VAL A 67 4.72 16.77 7.80
N ASP A 68 5.83 16.77 8.55
CA ASP A 68 5.78 16.60 10.01
C ASP A 68 5.33 17.86 10.75
N THR A 69 5.24 19.00 10.05
CA THR A 69 4.72 20.27 10.59
C THR A 69 3.21 20.40 10.44
N VAL A 70 2.52 19.42 9.86
CA VAL A 70 1.06 19.45 9.74
C VAL A 70 0.47 19.02 11.08
N LYS A 71 -0.27 19.93 11.72
CA LYS A 71 -0.99 19.60 12.96
C LYS A 71 -1.95 18.44 12.69
N ASP A 72 -1.75 17.34 13.40
CA ASP A 72 -2.69 16.22 13.40
C ASP A 72 -4.09 16.75 13.73
N GLY A 73 -5.05 16.47 12.86
CA GLY A 73 -6.44 16.88 13.08
C GLY A 73 -7.11 16.04 14.16
N GLY A 74 -8.15 16.56 14.81
CA GLY A 74 -8.97 15.80 15.76
C GLY A 74 -9.51 14.47 15.20
N ALA A 75 -9.68 14.39 13.87
CA ALA A 75 -10.06 13.17 13.16
C ALA A 75 -9.05 12.02 13.30
N MET A 76 -7.74 12.32 13.40
CA MET A 76 -6.72 11.30 13.62
C MET A 76 -6.86 10.70 15.01
N LEU A 77 -6.98 11.53 16.05
CA LEU A 77 -7.17 11.05 17.42
C LEU A 77 -8.42 10.18 17.54
N GLU A 78 -9.53 10.62 16.94
CA GLU A 78 -10.78 9.86 16.97
C GLU A 78 -10.67 8.51 16.27
N ALA A 79 -10.02 8.47 15.09
CA ALA A 79 -9.81 7.22 14.35
C ALA A 79 -8.89 6.27 15.13
N LEU A 80 -7.77 6.78 15.67
CA LEU A 80 -6.82 5.97 16.43
C LEU A 80 -7.41 5.43 17.75
N ALA A 81 -8.33 6.16 18.38
CA ALA A 81 -9.01 5.70 19.59
C ALA A 81 -9.89 4.45 19.36
N LYS A 82 -10.38 4.25 18.13
CA LYS A 82 -11.22 3.11 17.72
C LYS A 82 -10.41 2.01 17.00
N THR A 83 -9.10 2.20 16.88
CA THR A 83 -8.20 1.32 16.11
C THR A 83 -7.44 0.39 17.04
N ASP A 84 -7.08 -0.81 16.57
CA ASP A 84 -6.23 -1.71 17.33
C ASP A 84 -4.83 -1.09 17.60
N ALA A 85 -4.21 -1.42 18.74
CA ALA A 85 -2.97 -0.76 19.16
C ALA A 85 -1.82 -0.93 18.16
N ALA A 86 -1.72 -2.08 17.50
CA ALA A 86 -0.67 -2.35 16.51
C ALA A 86 -0.87 -1.49 15.26
N GLN A 87 -2.11 -1.38 14.78
CA GLN A 87 -2.46 -0.56 13.64
C GLN A 87 -2.31 0.93 13.96
N ALA A 88 -2.66 1.36 15.18
CA ALA A 88 -2.40 2.72 15.62
C ALA A 88 -0.91 3.05 15.62
N GLU A 89 -0.06 2.12 16.07
CA GLU A 89 1.38 2.29 16.01
C GLU A 89 1.91 2.36 14.58
N HIS A 90 1.39 1.52 13.68
CA HIS A 90 1.69 1.63 12.26
C HIS A 90 1.28 2.98 11.66
N MET A 91 0.16 3.59 12.09
CA MET A 91 -0.20 4.94 11.63
C MET A 91 0.81 5.99 12.07
N ARG A 92 1.39 5.86 13.27
CA ARG A 92 2.35 6.82 13.82
C ARG A 92 3.75 6.62 13.25
N GLN A 93 4.21 5.38 13.09
CA GLN A 93 5.61 5.12 12.74
C GLN A 93 5.86 4.92 11.25
N GLU A 94 4.91 4.33 10.51
CA GLU A 94 5.14 4.01 9.11
C GLU A 94 5.17 5.28 8.26
N ARG A 95 6.18 5.36 7.38
CA ARG A 95 6.37 6.47 6.46
C ARG A 95 5.99 6.09 5.04
N VAL A 96 5.03 6.82 4.47
CA VAL A 96 4.59 6.65 3.09
C VAL A 96 5.32 7.60 2.16
N ILE A 97 5.48 7.20 0.91
CA ILE A 97 6.13 8.00 -0.13
C ILE A 97 5.12 9.03 -0.66
N VAL A 98 5.40 10.31 -0.45
CA VAL A 98 4.61 11.43 -1.00
C VAL A 98 5.06 11.67 -2.43
N VAL A 99 4.09 11.80 -3.33
CA VAL A 99 4.31 11.93 -4.77
C VAL A 99 3.55 13.13 -5.34
N ASP A 100 4.02 13.65 -6.46
CA ASP A 100 3.27 14.63 -7.24
C ASP A 100 2.19 13.98 -8.13
N THR A 101 1.52 14.80 -8.93
CA THR A 101 0.46 14.32 -9.84
C THR A 101 0.96 13.40 -10.95
N LYS A 102 2.27 13.32 -11.19
CA LYS A 102 2.93 12.44 -12.15
C LYS A 102 3.53 11.18 -11.50
N ASP A 103 3.22 10.92 -10.23
CA ASP A 103 3.80 9.85 -9.42
C ASP A 103 5.33 9.99 -9.24
N VAL A 104 5.86 11.22 -9.29
CA VAL A 104 7.26 11.47 -8.94
C VAL A 104 7.38 11.61 -7.42
N PRO A 105 8.28 10.86 -6.75
CA PRO A 105 8.53 11.03 -5.33
C PRO A 105 9.03 12.44 -5.01
N VAL A 106 8.35 13.14 -4.09
CA VAL A 106 8.69 14.51 -3.67
C VAL A 106 8.99 14.63 -2.17
N GLY A 107 8.62 13.63 -1.38
CA GLY A 107 8.91 13.59 0.05
C GLY A 107 8.33 12.36 0.74
N THR A 108 8.05 12.50 2.03
CA THR A 108 7.48 11.46 2.87
C THR A 108 6.59 12.05 3.95
N ALA A 109 5.62 11.27 4.41
CA ALA A 109 4.74 11.62 5.52
C ALA A 109 4.49 10.40 6.41
N HIS A 110 4.19 10.64 7.68
CA HIS A 110 3.61 9.59 8.52
C HIS A 110 2.27 9.14 7.93
N LYS A 111 2.00 7.84 8.01
CA LYS A 111 0.78 7.25 7.45
C LYS A 111 -0.49 7.87 8.03
N GLY A 112 -0.49 8.18 9.33
CA GLY A 112 -1.58 8.90 9.99
C GLY A 112 -1.81 10.28 9.37
N THR A 113 -0.75 11.09 9.27
CA THR A 113 -0.80 12.41 8.63
C THR A 113 -1.29 12.33 7.18
N ALA A 114 -0.82 11.34 6.41
CA ALA A 114 -1.25 11.13 5.02
C ALA A 114 -2.75 10.84 4.85
N HIS A 115 -3.42 10.36 5.91
CA HIS A 115 -4.84 10.00 5.88
C HIS A 115 -5.75 10.95 6.69
N PHE A 116 -5.19 11.72 7.63
CA PHE A 116 -5.97 12.49 8.61
C PHE A 116 -5.48 13.93 8.83
N ALA A 117 -4.53 14.43 8.04
CA ALA A 117 -4.09 15.82 8.11
C ALA A 117 -5.25 16.81 7.91
N ALA A 118 -5.35 17.80 8.81
CA ALA A 118 -6.43 18.80 8.78
C ALA A 118 -6.30 19.80 7.62
N ASN A 119 -5.08 20.08 7.17
CA ASN A 119 -4.79 21.12 6.17
C ASN A 119 -4.68 20.55 4.74
N GLY A 120 -5.38 19.45 4.47
CA GLY A 120 -5.31 18.72 3.20
C GLY A 120 -4.40 17.49 3.28
N LEU A 121 -4.77 16.46 2.54
CA LEU A 121 -4.03 15.19 2.52
C LEU A 121 -2.96 15.22 1.44
N PRO A 122 -1.69 14.88 1.75
CA PRO A 122 -0.66 14.77 0.73
C PRO A 122 -0.99 13.62 -0.23
N LEU A 123 -0.73 13.84 -1.52
CA LEU A 123 -0.77 12.77 -2.51
C LEU A 123 0.36 11.79 -2.22
N HIS A 124 0.00 10.52 -2.05
CA HIS A 124 0.96 9.49 -1.69
C HIS A 124 0.74 8.22 -2.50
N ARG A 125 1.84 7.48 -2.68
CA ARG A 125 1.84 6.26 -3.49
C ARG A 125 1.16 5.12 -2.74
N ALA A 126 0.29 4.40 -3.43
CA ALA A 126 -0.43 3.25 -2.93
C ALA A 126 -0.39 2.11 -3.97
N PHE A 127 -0.74 0.91 -3.57
CA PHE A 127 -0.95 -0.20 -4.48
C PHE A 127 -2.24 -0.96 -4.16
N SER A 128 -2.79 -1.59 -5.19
CA SER A 128 -4.00 -2.41 -5.11
C SER A 128 -3.78 -3.74 -5.82
N VAL A 129 -4.01 -4.84 -5.11
CA VAL A 129 -3.81 -6.22 -5.58
C VAL A 129 -5.16 -6.84 -5.93
N PHE A 130 -5.22 -7.46 -7.10
CA PHE A 130 -6.36 -8.25 -7.57
C PHE A 130 -5.87 -9.66 -7.83
N TRP A 131 -6.21 -10.59 -6.95
CA TRP A 131 -5.87 -12.00 -7.10
C TRP A 131 -7.05 -12.77 -7.67
N PHE A 132 -6.80 -13.52 -8.74
CA PHE A 132 -7.78 -14.39 -9.36
C PHE A 132 -7.38 -15.85 -9.21
N ASN A 133 -8.34 -16.69 -8.87
CA ASN A 133 -8.15 -18.14 -8.91
C ASN A 133 -8.13 -18.68 -10.35
N SER A 134 -7.90 -19.98 -10.53
CA SER A 134 -7.87 -20.65 -11.85
C SER A 134 -9.18 -20.52 -12.63
N ASP A 135 -10.29 -20.30 -11.95
CA ASP A 135 -11.63 -20.19 -12.56
C ASP A 135 -11.97 -18.73 -12.91
N GLY A 136 -11.03 -17.79 -12.70
CA GLY A 136 -11.24 -16.37 -12.95
C GLY A 136 -12.02 -15.63 -11.85
N ASN A 137 -12.24 -16.24 -10.69
CA ASN A 137 -12.90 -15.59 -9.55
C ASN A 137 -11.93 -14.69 -8.78
N LEU A 138 -12.35 -13.45 -8.50
CA LEU A 138 -11.59 -12.48 -7.72
C LEU A 138 -11.73 -12.76 -6.21
N LEU A 139 -10.60 -12.80 -5.49
CA LEU A 139 -10.60 -12.80 -4.03
C LEU A 139 -10.88 -11.38 -3.51
N LEU A 140 -12.03 -11.21 -2.85
CA LEU A 140 -12.38 -10.00 -2.12
C LEU A 140 -12.06 -10.17 -0.63
N GLN A 141 -11.79 -9.05 0.04
CA GLN A 141 -11.66 -9.01 1.51
C GLN A 141 -12.77 -8.15 2.12
N ARG A 142 -13.21 -8.51 3.33
CA ARG A 142 -13.91 -7.57 4.21
C ARG A 142 -12.90 -7.03 5.22
N ARG A 143 -12.77 -5.71 5.30
CA ARG A 143 -11.86 -5.06 6.25
C ARG A 143 -12.30 -5.35 7.69
N ALA A 144 -11.33 -5.53 8.59
CA ALA A 144 -11.58 -5.62 10.02
C ALA A 144 -12.30 -4.36 10.53
N LEU A 145 -13.06 -4.47 11.61
CA LEU A 145 -13.82 -3.34 12.16
C LEU A 145 -12.90 -2.35 12.89
N GLU A 146 -11.72 -2.79 13.26
CA GLU A 146 -10.70 -2.07 14.01
C GLU A 146 -9.74 -1.31 13.09
N LYS A 147 -9.99 -1.26 11.77
CA LYS A 147 -9.19 -0.46 10.84
C LYS A 147 -9.52 1.02 11.00
N ALA A 148 -8.51 1.87 11.13
CA ALA A 148 -8.67 3.32 11.22
C ALA A 148 -9.40 3.93 10.01
N THR A 149 -9.24 3.34 8.83
CA THR A 149 -9.91 3.78 7.60
C THR A 149 -10.86 2.71 7.08
N PHE A 150 -12.09 3.10 6.73
CA PHE A 150 -13.11 2.24 6.10
C PHE A 150 -13.32 0.87 6.79
N PRO A 151 -13.60 0.82 8.09
CA PRO A 151 -13.81 -0.44 8.81
C PRO A 151 -15.04 -1.19 8.27
N GLY A 152 -14.94 -2.51 8.10
CA GLY A 152 -16.05 -3.36 7.66
C GLY A 152 -16.36 -3.34 6.15
N TYR A 153 -15.70 -2.51 5.36
CA TYR A 153 -15.94 -2.40 3.92
C TYR A 153 -15.42 -3.62 3.17
N TRP A 154 -16.17 -4.04 2.15
CA TRP A 154 -15.69 -5.00 1.15
C TRP A 154 -14.80 -4.27 0.13
N THR A 155 -13.64 -4.84 -0.17
CA THR A 155 -12.67 -4.27 -1.09
C THR A 155 -11.92 -5.38 -1.84
N ASN A 156 -11.07 -5.00 -2.81
CA ASN A 156 -10.24 -5.93 -3.58
C ASN A 156 -9.28 -6.71 -2.66
N THR A 157 -8.53 -7.67 -3.23
CA THR A 157 -7.73 -8.64 -2.45
C THR A 157 -6.82 -8.02 -1.39
N CYS A 158 -6.16 -6.90 -1.72
CA CYS A 158 -5.29 -6.20 -0.78
C CYS A 158 -4.98 -4.77 -1.26
N CYS A 159 -4.97 -3.81 -0.35
CA CYS A 159 -4.51 -2.44 -0.61
C CYS A 159 -3.57 -2.00 0.52
N SER A 160 -2.45 -1.38 0.15
CA SER A 160 -1.50 -0.81 1.11
C SER A 160 -0.62 0.22 0.41
N HIS A 161 0.47 0.59 1.07
CA HIS A 161 1.45 1.57 0.60
C HIS A 161 2.84 0.94 0.64
N PRO A 162 3.69 1.19 -0.38
CA PRO A 162 5.12 1.01 -0.21
C PRO A 162 5.61 2.03 0.83
N LEU A 163 6.42 1.58 1.77
CA LEU A 163 7.04 2.46 2.76
C LEU A 163 8.35 3.04 2.24
N LEU A 164 8.75 4.18 2.81
CA LEU A 164 10.10 4.72 2.58
C LEU A 164 11.13 3.86 3.33
N ARG A 165 11.47 2.71 2.76
CA ARG A 165 12.45 1.75 3.28
C ARG A 165 13.36 1.25 2.15
N PRO A 166 14.62 0.86 2.44
CA PRO A 166 15.55 0.39 1.41
C PRO A 166 15.02 -0.80 0.58
N ASP A 167 14.17 -1.65 1.16
CA ASP A 167 13.62 -2.83 0.52
C ASP A 167 12.29 -2.58 -0.23
N GLU A 168 11.63 -1.44 -0.01
CA GLU A 168 10.34 -1.07 -0.63
C GLU A 168 10.45 0.12 -1.59
N TYR A 169 11.53 0.90 -1.50
CA TYR A 169 11.78 2.08 -2.32
C TYR A 169 13.02 1.90 -3.20
N TYR A 170 12.80 1.84 -4.52
CA TYR A 170 13.86 1.73 -5.51
C TYR A 170 13.85 2.99 -6.39
N PRO A 171 14.80 3.92 -6.20
CA PRO A 171 14.87 5.14 -7.00
C PRO A 171 15.02 4.85 -8.50
N ASN A 172 15.64 3.74 -8.90
CA ASN A 172 16.18 3.63 -10.27
C ASN A 172 15.75 2.42 -11.12
N SER A 173 14.71 1.63 -10.79
CA SER A 173 13.95 0.83 -11.81
C SER A 173 13.03 -0.25 -11.26
N ASP A 174 13.23 -0.78 -10.04
CA ASP A 174 12.46 -1.94 -9.58
C ASP A 174 11.30 -1.57 -8.64
N LEU A 175 10.45 -0.65 -9.10
CA LEU A 175 9.20 -0.28 -8.42
C LEU A 175 8.32 -1.52 -8.15
N VAL A 176 8.36 -2.48 -9.08
CA VAL A 176 7.69 -3.78 -8.99
C VAL A 176 8.15 -4.55 -7.75
N ARG A 177 9.46 -4.73 -7.56
CA ARG A 177 10.01 -5.40 -6.38
C ARG A 177 9.67 -4.69 -5.10
N GLY A 178 9.73 -3.36 -5.09
CA GLY A 178 9.36 -2.56 -3.93
C GLY A 178 7.93 -2.83 -3.48
N ILE A 179 7.01 -2.89 -4.42
CA ILE A 179 5.61 -3.17 -4.12
C ILE A 179 5.40 -4.63 -3.72
N GLN A 180 6.10 -5.58 -4.33
CA GLN A 180 6.05 -6.99 -3.91
C GLN A 180 6.51 -7.14 -2.45
N ASN A 181 7.62 -6.51 -2.09
CA ASN A 181 8.13 -6.53 -0.72
C ASN A 181 7.14 -5.85 0.24
N ALA A 182 6.55 -4.73 -0.17
CA ALA A 182 5.51 -4.05 0.60
C ALA A 182 4.28 -4.94 0.83
N ALA A 183 3.83 -5.69 -0.19
CA ALA A 183 2.71 -6.61 -0.10
C ALA A 183 3.02 -7.84 0.77
N ILE A 184 4.28 -8.32 0.76
CA ILE A 184 4.75 -9.41 1.62
C ILE A 184 4.82 -8.99 3.09
N ARG A 185 5.20 -7.72 3.37
CA ARG A 185 5.28 -7.17 4.73
C ARG A 185 3.94 -7.11 5.45
N ILE A 186 2.85 -6.83 4.72
CA ILE A 186 1.54 -6.50 5.32
C ILE A 186 1.23 -7.47 6.48
N PRO A 187 1.11 -6.96 7.72
CA PRO A 187 0.92 -7.80 8.88
C PRO A 187 -0.34 -8.64 8.75
N ARG A 188 -0.32 -9.82 9.37
CA ARG A 188 -1.49 -10.69 9.52
C ARG A 188 -2.47 -10.02 10.49
N THR A 189 -3.42 -9.24 9.98
CA THR A 189 -4.53 -8.65 10.76
C THR A 189 -5.82 -9.39 10.46
#